data_AF-A0A7S1NJX8-F1
#
_entry.id   AF-A0A7S1NJX8-F1
#
_cell.length_a   1.000
_cell.length_b   1.000
_cell.length_c   1.000
_cell.angle_alpha   90.00
_cell.angle_beta   90.00
_cell.angle_gamma   90.00
#
_symmetry.space_group_name_H-M   'P 1'
#
loop_
_entity.id
_entity.type
_entity.pdbx_description
1 polymer ?
#
loop_
_entity_poly.entity_id
_entity_poly.type
_entity_poly.pdbx_seq_one_letter_code
_entity_poly.pdbx_strand_id
1 'polypeptide(L)'
;MVQAANAGLDQEMPGDKNGGYFNFLAIANAINAGQVVEATIDDKVHRILRTMFQVGLFDRPVTGNVSANVTSETHRLLARDMARQSAVLLKNIDQTLPLQPLAKLKRIAVFGEAAHTKVITGGTGSGAVVP
;
A
#
# COMPACT_ATOMS: atom_id res chain seq x y z
N MET A 1 10.45 24.16 2.63
CA MET A 1 11.54 23.17 2.86
C MET A 1 12.10 23.25 4.29
N VAL A 2 12.79 24.34 4.70
CA VAL A 2 13.50 24.44 6.00
C VAL A 2 12.68 23.94 7.19
N GLN A 3 11.45 24.43 7.33
CA GLN A 3 10.56 24.02 8.44
C GLN A 3 10.29 22.51 8.41
N ALA A 4 10.03 21.93 7.24
CA ALA A 4 9.80 20.50 7.11
C ALA A 4 11.07 19.68 7.42
N ALA A 5 12.25 20.15 6.98
CA ALA A 5 13.52 19.53 7.33
C ALA A 5 13.71 19.50 8.86
N ASN A 6 13.52 20.62 9.54
CA ASN A 6 13.66 20.71 10.99
C ASN A 6 12.52 20.01 11.76
N ALA A 7 11.34 19.82 11.15
CA ALA A 7 10.18 19.17 11.76
C ALA A 7 10.13 17.64 11.56
N GLY A 8 11.19 17.03 11.01
CA GLY A 8 11.31 15.58 10.91
C GLY A 8 10.82 14.97 9.59
N LEU A 9 10.57 15.76 8.54
CA LEU A 9 10.37 15.19 7.19
C LEU A 9 11.71 14.69 6.66
N ASP A 10 11.80 13.39 6.37
CA ASP A 10 13.04 12.76 5.88
C ASP A 10 13.11 12.71 4.35
N GLN A 11 11.98 12.57 3.67
CA GLN A 11 11.89 12.45 2.21
C GLN A 11 10.66 13.18 1.65
N GLU A 12 10.86 13.96 0.60
CA GLU A 12 9.79 14.63 -0.14
C GLU A 12 9.20 13.71 -1.22
N MET A 13 7.87 13.71 -1.34
CA MET A 13 7.15 13.10 -2.46
C MET A 13 5.88 13.91 -2.81
N PRO A 14 5.51 14.02 -4.10
CA PRO A 14 6.34 13.68 -5.26
C PRO A 14 7.48 14.70 -5.44
N GLY A 15 8.61 14.26 -5.97
CA GLY A 15 9.60 15.20 -6.50
C GLY A 15 9.12 15.79 -7.83
N ASP A 16 9.71 16.90 -8.25
CA ASP A 16 9.62 17.37 -9.63
C ASP A 16 10.89 17.00 -10.42
N LYS A 17 10.96 17.38 -11.70
CA LYS A 17 12.14 17.14 -12.57
C LYS A 17 13.43 17.79 -12.04
N ASN A 18 13.34 18.71 -11.10
CA ASN A 18 14.46 19.43 -10.50
C ASN A 18 14.76 18.95 -9.07
N GLY A 19 14.13 17.86 -8.61
CA GLY A 19 14.33 17.31 -7.27
C GLY A 19 13.44 17.91 -6.18
N GLY A 20 12.40 18.65 -6.54
CA GLY A 20 11.43 19.21 -5.59
C GLY A 20 12.00 20.32 -4.71
N TYR A 21 11.35 20.57 -3.58
CA TYR A 21 11.77 21.55 -2.58
C TYR A 21 13.02 21.12 -1.79
N PHE A 22 13.31 19.82 -1.70
CA PHE A 22 14.46 19.20 -1.02
C PHE A 22 15.65 18.93 -1.95
N ASN A 23 15.68 19.56 -3.13
CA ASN A 23 16.82 19.42 -4.03
C ASN A 23 18.13 19.90 -3.38
N PHE A 24 19.25 19.43 -3.96
CA PHE A 24 20.59 19.69 -3.45
C PHE A 24 20.88 21.17 -3.18
N LEU A 25 20.56 22.06 -4.13
CA LEU A 25 20.83 23.50 -3.99
C LEU A 25 20.03 24.12 -2.85
N ALA A 26 18.77 23.72 -2.70
CA ALA A 26 17.92 24.23 -1.62
C ALA A 26 18.48 23.83 -0.25
N ILE A 27 18.86 22.56 -0.07
CA ILE A 27 19.44 22.05 1.18
C ILE A 27 20.79 22.71 1.48
N ALA A 28 21.68 22.77 0.49
CA ALA A 28 22.99 23.40 0.65
C ALA A 28 22.87 24.88 1.05
N ASN A 29 21.96 25.63 0.43
CA ASN A 29 21.71 27.03 0.78
C ASN A 29 21.15 27.18 2.20
N ALA A 30 20.24 26.30 2.62
CA ALA A 30 19.71 26.33 3.98
C ALA A 30 20.76 26.03 5.05
N ILE A 31 21.71 25.12 4.76
CA ILE A 31 22.86 24.85 5.63
C ILE A 31 23.79 26.05 5.69
N ASN A 32 24.18 26.60 4.53
CA ASN A 32 25.05 27.78 4.45
C ASN A 32 24.45 29.01 5.14
N ALA A 33 23.12 29.14 5.13
CA ALA A 33 22.39 30.20 5.83
C ALA A 33 22.15 29.92 7.32
N GLY A 34 22.60 28.78 7.85
CA GLY A 34 22.38 28.37 9.26
C GLY A 34 20.93 28.06 9.62
N GLN A 35 20.06 27.87 8.61
CA GLN A 35 18.62 27.60 8.79
C GLN A 35 18.34 26.12 9.09
N VAL A 36 19.23 25.23 8.66
CA VAL A 36 19.24 23.80 8.95
C VAL A 36 20.67 23.43 9.31
N VAL A 37 20.89 22.71 10.40
CA VAL A 37 22.23 22.21 10.73
C VAL A 37 22.52 20.94 9.93
N GLU A 38 23.76 20.76 9.47
CA GLU A 38 24.16 19.60 8.65
C GLU A 38 23.81 18.26 9.31
N ALA A 39 24.01 18.16 10.63
CA ALA A 39 23.64 16.99 11.42
C ALA A 39 22.15 16.62 11.31
N THR A 40 21.25 17.59 11.06
CA THR A 40 19.83 17.31 10.80
C THR A 40 19.63 16.60 9.47
N ILE A 41 20.45 16.87 8.45
CA ILE A 41 20.41 16.17 7.17
C ILE A 41 21.07 14.79 7.29
N ASP A 42 22.21 14.69 7.97
CA ASP A 42 22.90 13.41 8.19
C ASP A 42 22.00 12.39 8.89
N ASP A 43 21.29 12.81 9.93
CA ASP A 43 20.34 11.96 10.67
C ASP A 43 19.21 11.44 9.76
N LYS A 44 18.70 12.26 8.83
CA LYS A 44 17.67 11.86 7.85
C LYS A 44 18.20 10.84 6.87
N VAL A 45 19.37 11.11 6.29
CA VAL A 45 20.06 10.20 5.37
C VAL A 45 20.35 8.87 6.08
N HIS A 46 20.81 8.92 7.33
CA HIS A 46 21.04 7.74 8.14
C HIS A 46 19.77 6.90 8.33
N ARG A 47 18.61 7.50 8.60
CA ARG A 47 17.33 6.75 8.70
C ARG A 47 16.97 6.02 7.41
N ILE A 48 17.16 6.67 6.26
CA ILE A 48 16.90 6.10 4.94
C ILE A 48 17.87 4.94 4.68
N LEU A 49 19.18 5.19 4.80
CA LEU A 49 20.23 4.20 4.53
C LEU A 49 20.13 3.00 5.48
N ARG A 50 19.89 3.23 6.78
CA ARG A 50 19.66 2.15 7.76
C ARG A 50 18.55 1.22 7.31
N THR A 51 17.44 1.77 6.80
CA THR A 51 16.32 0.96 6.30
C THR A 51 16.71 0.17 5.05
N MET A 52 17.46 0.78 4.14
CA MET A 52 18.00 0.09 2.95
C MET A 52 18.95 -1.06 3.31
N PHE A 53 19.85 -0.86 4.26
CA PHE A 53 20.72 -1.93 4.78
C PHE A 53 19.90 -3.02 5.49
N GLN A 54 18.90 -2.64 6.30
CA GLN A 54 18.08 -3.62 7.03
C GLN A 54 17.31 -4.57 6.10
N VAL A 55 16.82 -4.08 4.96
CA VAL A 55 16.15 -4.93 3.96
C VAL A 55 17.14 -5.68 3.05
N GLY A 56 18.44 -5.45 3.22
CA GLY A 56 19.51 -6.10 2.46
C GLY A 56 19.67 -5.55 1.04
N LEU A 57 19.26 -4.30 0.79
CA LEU A 57 19.30 -3.69 -0.55
C LEU A 57 20.73 -3.61 -1.11
N PHE A 58 21.73 -3.44 -0.24
CA PHE A 58 23.14 -3.39 -0.61
C PHE A 58 23.80 -4.76 -0.71
N ASP A 59 23.23 -5.78 -0.06
CA ASP A 59 23.83 -7.12 0.03
C ASP A 59 23.30 -8.06 -1.05
N ARG A 60 22.06 -7.85 -1.50
CA ARG A 60 21.35 -8.74 -2.42
C ARG A 60 20.99 -7.98 -3.69
N PRO A 61 21.36 -8.48 -4.89
CA PRO A 61 20.93 -7.86 -6.12
C PRO A 61 19.40 -7.87 -6.20
N VAL A 62 18.82 -6.74 -6.63
CA VAL A 62 17.38 -6.65 -6.88
C VAL A 62 17.07 -7.55 -8.07
N THR A 63 16.30 -8.61 -7.83
CA THR A 63 15.87 -9.57 -8.85
C THR A 63 14.36 -9.53 -9.02
N GLY A 64 13.87 -10.07 -10.13
CA GLY A 64 12.44 -10.17 -10.43
C GLY A 64 12.02 -9.36 -11.66
N ASN A 65 10.74 -9.46 -12.00
CA ASN A 65 10.14 -8.74 -13.12
C ASN A 65 8.88 -8.03 -12.61
N VAL A 66 8.86 -6.70 -12.68
CA VAL A 66 7.73 -5.87 -12.25
C VAL A 66 6.45 -6.13 -13.05
N SER A 67 6.57 -6.73 -14.23
CA SER A 67 5.45 -7.12 -15.09
C SER A 67 5.04 -8.59 -14.90
N ALA A 68 5.65 -9.32 -13.96
CA ALA A 68 5.27 -10.71 -13.70
C ALA A 68 3.84 -10.80 -13.17
N ASN A 69 3.05 -11.72 -13.72
CA ASN A 69 1.75 -12.05 -13.14
C ASN A 69 1.98 -12.86 -11.87
N VAL A 70 1.58 -12.28 -10.73
CA VAL A 70 1.72 -12.90 -9.41
C VAL A 70 0.40 -13.48 -8.89
N THR A 71 -0.66 -13.53 -9.69
CA THR A 71 -1.96 -14.13 -9.35
C THR A 71 -1.91 -15.66 -9.42
N SER A 72 -1.06 -16.27 -8.58
CA SER A 72 -0.97 -17.71 -8.42
C SER A 72 -2.21 -18.29 -7.75
N GLU A 73 -2.47 -19.59 -7.94
CA GLU A 73 -3.57 -20.28 -7.24
C GLU A 73 -3.42 -20.18 -5.71
N THR A 74 -2.19 -20.29 -5.20
CA THR A 74 -1.89 -20.12 -3.78
C THR A 74 -2.30 -18.74 -3.27
N HIS A 75 -1.99 -17.67 -4.00
CA HIS A 75 -2.41 -16.31 -3.64
C HIS A 75 -3.93 -16.12 -3.73
N ARG A 76 -4.59 -16.72 -4.73
CA ARG A 76 -6.05 -16.69 -4.86
C ARG A 76 -6.75 -17.38 -3.69
N LEU A 77 -6.25 -18.53 -3.27
CA LEU A 77 -6.78 -19.26 -2.11
C LEU A 77 -6.59 -18.47 -0.81
N LEU A 78 -5.41 -17.86 -0.62
CA LEU A 78 -5.15 -16.99 0.53
C LEU A 78 -6.10 -15.77 0.55
N ALA A 79 -6.26 -15.08 -0.58
CA ALA A 79 -7.16 -13.93 -0.68
C ALA A 79 -8.62 -14.32 -0.40
N ARG A 80 -9.07 -15.48 -0.91
CA ARG A 80 -10.41 -16.03 -0.63
C ARG A 80 -10.60 -16.34 0.86
N ASP A 81 -9.58 -16.87 1.51
CA ASP A 81 -9.65 -17.18 2.94
C ASP A 81 -9.71 -15.91 3.80
N MET A 82 -8.86 -14.93 3.50
CA MET A 82 -8.91 -13.61 4.14
C MET A 82 -10.27 -12.94 3.97
N ALA A 83 -10.85 -12.98 2.76
CA ALA A 83 -12.18 -12.42 2.50
C ALA A 83 -13.29 -13.11 3.31
N ARG A 84 -13.18 -14.43 3.56
CA ARG A 84 -14.13 -15.16 4.39
C ARG A 84 -14.04 -14.73 5.86
N GLN A 85 -12.82 -14.47 6.35
CA GLN A 85 -12.58 -14.11 7.75
C GLN A 85 -12.85 -12.63 8.05
N SER A 86 -12.73 -11.75 7.06
CA SER A 86 -12.91 -10.30 7.24
C SER A 86 -14.35 -9.81 7.12
N ALA A 87 -15.26 -10.63 6.61
CA ALA A 87 -16.67 -10.27 6.46
C ALA A 87 -17.37 -10.14 7.82
N VAL A 88 -18.05 -9.01 8.05
CA VAL A 88 -18.78 -8.74 9.30
C VAL A 88 -20.28 -8.92 9.08
N LEU A 89 -20.90 -9.83 9.84
CA LEU A 89 -22.35 -10.02 9.86
C LEU A 89 -23.01 -8.95 10.75
N LEU A 90 -23.47 -7.85 10.14
CA LEU A 90 -24.07 -6.73 10.88
C LEU A 90 -25.45 -7.05 11.47
N LYS A 91 -26.24 -7.92 10.82
CA LYS A 91 -27.61 -8.23 11.21
C LYS A 91 -28.00 -9.63 10.75
N ASN A 92 -28.63 -10.40 11.63
CA ASN A 92 -29.20 -11.70 11.32
C ASN A 92 -30.48 -11.92 12.15
N ILE A 93 -31.64 -11.70 11.54
CA ILE A 93 -32.95 -11.89 12.18
C ILE A 93 -33.48 -13.29 11.81
N ASP A 94 -34.18 -13.93 12.75
CA ASP A 94 -34.86 -15.22 12.56
C ASP A 94 -33.97 -16.34 12.02
N GLN A 95 -32.65 -16.28 12.33
CA GLN A 95 -31.66 -17.24 11.86
C GLN A 95 -31.67 -17.41 10.33
N THR A 96 -31.91 -16.32 9.60
CA THR A 96 -31.94 -16.32 8.13
C THR A 96 -30.62 -16.84 7.54
N LEU A 97 -29.49 -16.52 8.20
CA LEU A 97 -28.18 -17.08 7.90
C LEU A 97 -27.71 -18.03 9.02
N PRO A 98 -26.99 -19.12 8.68
CA PRO A 98 -26.61 -19.54 7.33
C PRO A 98 -27.82 -20.03 6.53
N LEU A 99 -27.74 -19.92 5.20
CA LEU A 99 -28.78 -20.49 4.32
C LEU A 99 -28.91 -22.00 4.60
N GLN A 100 -30.11 -22.54 4.36
CA GLN A 100 -30.35 -23.98 4.49
C GLN A 100 -29.34 -24.79 3.64
N PRO A 101 -29.16 -26.10 3.91
CA PRO A 101 -28.37 -26.95 3.04
C PRO A 101 -28.90 -26.93 1.60
N LEU A 102 -28.01 -27.00 0.60
CA LEU A 102 -28.38 -26.98 -0.82
C LEU A 102 -29.42 -28.05 -1.18
N ALA A 103 -29.42 -29.19 -0.50
CA ALA A 103 -30.42 -30.25 -0.70
C ALA A 103 -31.87 -29.82 -0.37
N LYS A 104 -32.05 -28.77 0.45
CA LYS A 104 -33.36 -28.21 0.83
C LYS A 104 -33.67 -26.90 0.10
N LEU A 105 -32.66 -26.19 -0.41
CA LEU A 105 -32.87 -25.01 -1.25
C LEU A 105 -33.20 -25.41 -2.68
N LYS A 106 -34.45 -25.15 -3.09
CA LYS A 106 -34.91 -25.41 -4.46
C LYS A 106 -34.53 -24.30 -5.44
N ARG A 107 -34.49 -23.04 -4.97
CA ARG A 107 -34.28 -21.85 -5.81
C ARG A 107 -33.66 -20.72 -4.98
N ILE A 108 -32.69 -20.02 -5.56
CA ILE A 108 -32.12 -18.77 -5.04
C ILE A 108 -32.23 -17.74 -6.16
N ALA A 109 -32.81 -16.59 -5.87
CA ALA A 109 -32.79 -15.45 -6.78
C ALA A 109 -31.70 -14.49 -6.30
N VAL A 110 -30.79 -14.10 -7.20
CA VAL A 110 -29.67 -13.20 -6.91
C VAL A 110 -29.90 -11.90 -7.69
N PHE A 111 -29.84 -10.78 -6.98
CA PHE A 111 -30.10 -9.45 -7.55
C PHE A 111 -28.96 -8.48 -7.23
N GLY A 112 -28.80 -7.45 -8.06
CA GLY A 112 -27.81 -6.38 -7.89
C GLY A 112 -26.63 -6.46 -8.88
N GLU A 113 -26.07 -5.31 -9.22
CA GLU A 113 -25.00 -5.18 -10.23
C GLU A 113 -23.73 -5.95 -9.86
N ALA A 114 -23.36 -5.94 -8.57
CA ALA A 114 -22.19 -6.64 -8.04
C ALA A 114 -22.33 -8.18 -8.06
N ALA A 115 -23.54 -8.71 -8.27
CA ALA A 115 -23.78 -10.15 -8.36
C ALA A 115 -23.58 -10.71 -9.79
N HIS A 116 -23.29 -9.84 -10.77
CA HIS A 116 -23.10 -10.23 -12.17
C HIS A 116 -21.65 -9.95 -12.64
N THR A 117 -21.46 -9.19 -13.71
CA THR A 117 -20.19 -9.06 -14.45
C THR A 117 -19.21 -8.04 -13.87
N LYS A 118 -19.61 -7.24 -12.88
CA LYS A 118 -18.75 -6.24 -12.22
C LYS A 118 -18.46 -6.63 -10.78
N VAL A 119 -17.78 -7.76 -10.61
CA VAL A 119 -17.32 -8.20 -9.29
C VAL A 119 -16.31 -7.17 -8.76
N ILE A 120 -16.56 -6.64 -7.56
CA ILE A 120 -15.63 -5.73 -6.89
C ILE A 120 -14.53 -6.60 -6.25
N THR A 121 -13.36 -6.62 -6.88
CA THR A 121 -12.20 -7.43 -6.45
C THR A 121 -11.13 -6.63 -5.71
N GLY A 122 -11.30 -5.31 -5.60
CA GLY A 122 -10.35 -4.43 -4.94
C GLY A 122 -10.88 -3.02 -4.74
N GLY A 123 -10.07 -2.18 -4.10
CA GLY A 123 -10.33 -0.76 -3.94
C GLY A 123 -10.03 0.06 -5.21
N THR A 124 -10.23 1.37 -5.11
CA THR A 124 -9.95 2.32 -6.19
C THR A 124 -8.75 3.22 -5.82
N GLY A 125 -8.35 4.11 -6.72
CA GLY A 125 -7.26 5.06 -6.48
C GLY A 125 -5.88 4.40 -6.44
N SER A 126 -4.99 4.87 -5.58
CA SER A 126 -3.60 4.36 -5.48
C SER A 126 -3.49 2.92 -4.97
N GLY A 127 -4.54 2.39 -4.35
CA GLY A 127 -4.61 1.00 -3.90
C GLY A 127 -5.24 0.03 -4.91
N ALA A 128 -5.60 0.49 -6.11
CA ALA A 128 -6.19 -0.36 -7.13
C ALA A 128 -5.19 -1.38 -7.67
N VAL A 129 -5.64 -2.62 -7.84
CA VAL A 129 -4.86 -3.72 -8.41
C VAL A 129 -5.69 -4.44 -9.48
N VAL A 130 -5.05 -4.89 -10.56
CA VAL A 130 -5.66 -5.72 -11.60
C VAL A 130 -5.21 -7.16 -11.37
N PRO A 131 -6.05 -8.02 -10.79
CA PRO A 131 -5.72 -9.42 -10.50
C PRO A 131 -5.71 -10.31 -11.75
#